data_AF-A0A0C3FDI9-F1
#
_entry.id   AF-A0A0C3FDI9-F1
#
_cell.length_a   1.000
_cell.length_b   1.000
_cell.length_c   1.000
_cell.angle_alpha   90.00
_cell.angle_beta   90.00
_cell.angle_gamma   90.00
#
_symmetry.space_group_name_H-M   'P 1'
#
loop_
_entity.id
_entity.type
_entity.pdbx_description
1 polymer ?
#
loop_
_entity_poly.entity_id
_entity_poly.type
_entity_poly.pdbx_seq_one_letter_code
_entity_poly.pdbx_strand_id
1 'polypeptide(L)' 'MRASDANQISRLCNPSCRAPTSNITPLVNAPTGEDIQNFPVTVAAIRTMNVQEANRILGALDQSR' A
#
# COMPACT_ATOMS: atom_id res chain seq x y z
N MET A 1 11.39 3.54 13.37
CA MET A 1 11.42 2.68 12.16
C MET A 1 11.30 3.61 10.96
N ARG A 2 12.16 3.48 9.93
CA ARG A 2 12.06 4.36 8.76
C ARG A 2 10.93 3.88 7.84
N ALA A 3 10.35 4.79 7.05
CA ALA A 3 9.32 4.46 6.07
C ALA A 3 9.75 3.33 5.12
N SER A 4 11.03 3.32 4.72
CA SER A 4 11.65 2.26 3.92
C SER A 4 11.57 0.89 4.58
N ASP A 5 11.84 0.82 5.88
CA ASP A 5 11.90 -0.44 6.64
C ASP A 5 10.47 -0.99 6.81
N ALA A 6 9.52 -0.12 7.19
CA ALA A 6 8.12 -0.48 7.32
C ALA A 6 7.54 -0.97 5.98
N ASN A 7 7.81 -0.24 4.90
CA ASN A 7 7.35 -0.62 3.56
C ASN A 7 8.00 -1.92 3.06
N GLN A 8 9.27 -2.17 3.40
CA GLN A 8 9.94 -3.41 3.05
C GLN A 8 9.31 -4.62 3.75
N ILE A 9 8.99 -4.49 5.05
CA ILE A 9 8.28 -5.54 5.80
C ILE A 9 6.89 -5.80 5.21
N SER A 10 6.09 -4.75 5.01
CA SER A 10 4.76 -4.88 4.41
C SER A 10 4.81 -5.52 3.02
N ARG A 11 5.82 -5.20 2.19
CA ARG A 11 6.04 -5.81 0.87
C ARG A 11 6.46 -7.28 0.94
N LEU A 12 7.05 -7.75 2.04
CA LEU A 12 7.34 -9.18 2.25
C LEU A 12 6.09 -9.94 2.71
N CYS A 13 5.22 -9.30 3.49
CA CYS A 13 4.00 -9.93 4.00
C CYS A 13 2.87 -10.00 2.96
N ASN A 14 2.61 -8.89 2.25
CA ASN A 14 1.46 -8.76 1.34
C ASN A 14 1.38 -9.80 0.20
N PRO A 15 2.48 -10.30 -0.39
CA PRO A 15 2.42 -11.36 -1.40
C PRO A 15 1.81 -12.69 -0.91
N SER A 16 1.77 -12.91 0.41
CA SER A 16 1.10 -14.08 1.00
C SER A 16 -0.43 -13.94 1.06
N CYS A 17 -0.96 -12.72 0.92
CA CYS A 17 -2.40 -12.44 0.93
C CYS A 17 -3.02 -12.76 -0.43
N ARG A 18 -3.59 -13.96 -0.57
CA ARG A 18 -4.16 -14.46 -1.84
C ARG A 18 -5.68 -14.43 -1.91
N ALA A 19 -6.38 -14.45 -0.78
CA ALA A 19 -7.83 -14.43 -0.78
C ALA A 19 -8.36 -13.00 -0.94
N PRO A 20 -9.53 -12.80 -1.59
CA PRO A 20 -10.12 -11.46 -1.75
C PRO A 20 -10.33 -10.73 -0.42
N THR A 21 -10.63 -11.46 0.65
CA THR A 21 -10.85 -10.96 2.01
C THR A 21 -9.58 -10.93 2.86
N SER A 22 -8.43 -11.37 2.33
CA SER A 22 -7.17 -11.28 3.07
C SER A 22 -6.84 -9.82 3.33
N ASN A 23 -6.61 -9.50 4.59
CA ASN A 23 -6.13 -8.19 4.99
C ASN A 23 -4.70 -8.01 4.48
N ILE A 24 -4.43 -6.85 3.91
CA ILE A 24 -3.08 -6.45 3.52
C ILE A 24 -2.54 -5.46 4.55
N THR A 25 -1.26 -5.58 4.83
CA THR A 25 -0.56 -4.61 5.68
C THR A 25 -0.38 -3.32 4.87
N PRO A 26 -0.85 -2.17 5.36
CA PRO A 26 -0.72 -0.92 4.65
C PRO A 26 0.75 -0.53 4.48
N LEU A 27 1.02 0.22 3.40
CA LEU A 27 2.27 0.93 3.22
C LEU A 27 2.13 2.34 3.80
N VAL A 28 3.25 2.89 4.23
CA VAL A 28 3.37 4.27 4.72
C VAL A 28 3.96 5.17 3.63
N ASN A 29 3.65 6.45 3.71
CA ASN A 29 4.16 7.50 2.83
C ASN A 29 5.70 7.50 2.88
N ALA A 30 6.35 7.43 1.73
CA ALA A 30 7.80 7.28 1.67
C ALA A 30 8.55 8.53 2.21
N PRO A 31 8.18 9.76 1.83
CA PRO A 31 8.74 10.99 2.42
C PRO A 31 8.47 11.19 3.92
N THR A 32 7.23 10.99 4.38
CA THR A 32 6.82 11.40 5.75
C THR A 32 6.82 10.26 6.76
N GLY A 33 6.70 9.01 6.30
CA GLY A 33 6.51 7.83 7.15
C GLY A 33 5.13 7.72 7.79
N GLU A 34 4.19 8.61 7.45
CA GLU A 34 2.82 8.58 7.93
C GLU A 34 1.96 7.58 7.15
N ASP A 35 0.80 7.23 7.70
CA ASP A 35 -0.15 6.36 7.02
C ASP A 35 -0.64 7.00 5.71
N ILE A 36 -0.66 6.22 4.64
CA ILE A 36 -1.29 6.65 3.39
C ILE A 36 -2.80 6.59 3.61
N GLN A 37 -3.45 7.77 3.67
CA GLN A 37 -4.90 7.86 3.80
C GLN A 37 -5.59 6.99 2.74
N ASN A 38 -6.67 6.28 3.10
CA ASN A 38 -7.43 5.40 2.21
C ASN A 38 -6.59 4.32 1.50
N PHE A 39 -5.49 3.86 2.11
CA PHE A 39 -4.79 2.68 1.60
C PHE A 39 -5.74 1.46 1.63
N PRO A 40 -5.77 0.63 0.58
CA PRO A 40 -6.66 -0.52 0.52
C PRO A 40 -6.38 -1.48 1.68
N VAL A 41 -7.44 -2.02 2.28
CA VAL A 41 -7.32 -2.93 3.43
C VAL A 41 -7.36 -4.40 3.00
N THR A 42 -7.85 -4.69 1.79
CA THR A 42 -7.99 -6.06 1.27
C THR A 42 -7.54 -6.20 -0.18
N VAL A 43 -7.29 -7.44 -0.60
CA VAL A 43 -6.99 -7.78 -2.01
C VAL A 43 -8.15 -7.39 -2.93
N ALA A 44 -9.40 -7.56 -2.48
CA ALA A 44 -10.58 -7.11 -3.23
C ALA A 44 -10.57 -5.59 -3.44
N ALA A 45 -10.24 -4.80 -2.41
CA ALA A 45 -10.17 -3.34 -2.51
C ALA A 45 -9.09 -2.87 -3.49
N ILE A 46 -7.95 -3.57 -3.58
CA ILE A 46 -6.94 -3.30 -4.63
C ILE A 46 -7.55 -3.52 -6.02
N ARG A 47 -8.24 -4.66 -6.23
CA ARG A 47 -8.76 -5.03 -7.56
C ARG A 47 -9.85 -4.09 -8.07
N THR A 48 -10.62 -3.47 -7.18
CA THR A 48 -11.68 -2.52 -7.53
C THR A 48 -11.21 -1.06 -7.48
N MET A 49 -9.92 -0.83 -7.24
CA MET A 49 -9.36 0.52 -7.13
C MET A 49 -9.36 1.21 -8.49
N ASN A 50 -9.77 2.47 -8.52
CA ASN A 50 -9.70 3.28 -9.73
C ASN A 50 -8.27 3.81 -9.96
N VAL A 51 -7.99 4.25 -11.19
CA VAL A 51 -6.65 4.72 -11.59
C VAL A 51 -6.21 5.97 -10.84
N GLN A 52 -7.12 6.88 -10.49
CA GLN A 52 -6.78 8.10 -9.75
C GLN A 52 -6.28 7.78 -8.34
N GLU A 53 -6.97 6.86 -7.66
CA GLU A 53 -6.62 6.41 -6.32
C GLU A 53 -5.29 5.63 -6.33
N ALA A 54 -5.10 4.77 -7.34
CA ALA A 54 -3.84 4.06 -7.54
C ALA A 54 -2.67 5.05 -7.76
N ASN A 55 -2.84 6.07 -8.60
CA ASN A 55 -1.83 7.08 -8.84
C ASN A 55 -1.53 7.93 -7.60
N ARG A 56 -2.54 8.24 -6.78
CA ARG A 56 -2.33 8.94 -5.50
C ARG A 56 -1.46 8.11 -4.55
N ILE A 57 -1.75 6.82 -4.41
CA ILE A 57 -0.97 5.90 -3.57
C ILE A 57 0.45 5.76 -4.13
N LEU A 58 0.60 5.59 -5.44
CA LEU A 58 1.92 5.52 -6.08
C LEU A 58 2.71 6.82 -5.88
N GLY A 59 2.08 7.99 -5.95
CA GLY A 59 2.72 9.27 -5.62
C GLY A 59 3.17 9.35 -4.18
N ALA A 60 2.36 8.90 -3.22
CA ALA A 60 2.75 8.83 -1.80
C ALA A 60 3.91 7.85 -1.54
N LEU A 61 4.12 6.89 -2.44
CA LEU A 61 5.24 5.94 -2.40
C LEU A 61 6.46 6.40 -3.20
N ASP A 62 6.39 7.56 -3.87
CA ASP A 62 7.41 8.05 -4.82
C ASP A 62 7.64 7.06 -5.99
N GLN A 63 6.55 6.52 -6.52
CA GLN A 63 6.52 5.49 -7.57
C GLN A 63 5.65 5.85 -8.77
N SER A 64 5.09 7.06 -8.83
CA SER A 64 4.39 7.54 -10.02
C SER A 64 5.41 7.80 -11.13
N ARG A 65 5.43 6.95 -12.16
CA ARG A 65 6.16 7.18 -13.41
C ARG A 65 5.18 7.31 -14.57
#